data_AF-A0A955MQ06-F1
#
_entry.id   AF-A0A955MQ06-F1
#
_cell.length_a   1.000
_cell.length_b   1.000
_cell.length_c   1.000
_cell.angle_alpha   90.00
_cell.angle_beta   90.00
_cell.angle_gamma   90.00
#
_symmetry.space_group_name_H-M   'P 1'
#
loop_
_entity.id
_entity.type
_entity.pdbx_description
1 polymer ?
#
loop_
_entity_poly.entity_id
_entity_poly.type
_entity_poly.pdbx_seq_one_letter_code
_entity_poly.pdbx_strand_id
1 'polypeptide(L)'
;PGYMVYDGRWKLMFGRTADMPSLDGLYDLESDPLEIDNLIGRNPKRFEYKTQAERLKSMLVDWMAKVEDPNLKSIKLRPVA
;
A
#
# COMPACT_ATOMS: atom_id res chain seq x y z
N PRO A 1 -0.51 12.50 7.01
CA PRO A 1 -1.53 11.69 6.30
C PRO A 1 -0.90 10.88 5.17
N GLY A 2 -1.21 9.59 5.07
CA GLY A 2 -0.77 8.70 3.99
C GLY A 2 -1.83 8.55 2.88
N TYR A 3 -1.52 7.74 1.88
CA TYR A 3 -2.46 7.32 0.84
C TYR A 3 -3.14 6.00 1.22
N MET A 4 -4.30 5.76 0.61
CA MET A 4 -5.02 4.50 0.71
C MET A 4 -5.56 4.13 -0.66
N VAL A 5 -5.48 2.86 -1.02
CA VAL A 5 -6.13 2.29 -2.20
C VAL A 5 -6.89 1.03 -1.79
N TYR A 6 -8.10 0.89 -2.31
CA TYR A 6 -9.01 -0.21 -2.04
C TYR A 6 -9.64 -0.68 -3.35
N ASP A 7 -9.72 -1.99 -3.56
CA ASP A 7 -10.20 -2.58 -4.82
C ASP A 7 -11.49 -3.42 -4.68
N GLY A 8 -12.13 -3.40 -3.51
CA GLY A 8 -13.29 -4.26 -3.22
C GLY A 8 -12.98 -5.41 -2.27
N ARG A 9 -11.70 -5.76 -2.08
CA ARG A 9 -11.27 -6.77 -1.11
C ARG A 9 -9.99 -6.35 -0.38
N TRP A 10 -9.00 -5.91 -1.13
CA TRP A 10 -7.69 -5.59 -0.60
C TRP A 10 -7.57 -4.10 -0.33
N LYS A 11 -6.97 -3.77 0.80
CA LYS A 11 -6.67 -2.40 1.18
C LYS A 11 -5.18 -2.24 1.40
N LEU A 12 -4.58 -1.25 0.75
CA LEU A 12 -3.19 -0.84 0.97
C LEU A 12 -3.20 0.57 1.56
N MET A 13 -2.60 0.71 2.73
CA MET A 13 -2.23 1.97 3.38
C MET A 13 -0.75 2.24 3.11
N PHE A 14 -0.42 3.41 2.56
CA PHE A 14 0.92 3.70 2.08
C PHE A 14 1.40 5.10 2.48
N GLY A 15 2.66 5.20 2.89
CA GLY A 15 3.31 6.46 3.25
C GLY A 15 3.32 7.47 2.08
N ARG A 16 3.16 8.75 2.40
CA ARG A 16 3.06 9.83 1.39
C ARG A 16 4.37 10.09 0.64
N THR A 17 5.52 9.84 1.29
CA THR A 17 6.84 10.09 0.74
C THR A 17 7.76 8.89 0.94
N ALA A 18 8.81 8.80 0.12
CA ALA A 18 9.74 7.67 0.12
C ALA A 18 10.53 7.54 1.45
N ASP A 19 10.76 8.65 2.12
CA ASP A 19 11.53 8.78 3.36
C ASP A 19 10.69 8.75 4.64
N MET A 20 9.34 8.76 4.53
CA MET A 20 8.50 8.76 5.72
C MET A 20 8.69 7.46 6.53
N PRO A 21 8.84 7.55 7.87
CA PRO A 21 9.03 6.41 8.75
C PRO A 21 7.73 5.63 9.01
N SER A 22 6.63 5.99 8.34
CA SER A 22 5.34 5.32 8.50
C SER A 22 5.42 3.85 8.10
N LEU A 23 4.84 2.98 8.92
CA LEU A 23 4.62 1.59 8.56
C LEU A 23 3.50 1.51 7.52
N ASP A 24 3.80 0.91 6.37
CA ASP A 24 2.79 0.60 5.36
C ASP A 24 1.97 -0.62 5.79
N GLY A 25 0.73 -0.73 5.31
CA GLY A 25 -0.17 -1.80 5.71
C GLY A 25 -0.96 -2.39 4.55
N LEU A 26 -1.02 -3.71 4.48
CA LEU A 26 -1.85 -4.45 3.53
C LEU A 26 -2.83 -5.32 4.31
N TYR A 27 -4.10 -5.25 3.96
CA TYR A 27 -5.18 -6.00 4.60
C TYR A 27 -6.05 -6.69 3.56
N ASP A 28 -6.45 -7.93 3.85
CA ASP A 28 -7.46 -8.68 3.10
C ASP A 28 -8.80 -8.52 3.83
N LEU A 29 -9.65 -7.59 3.39
CA LEU A 29 -10.90 -7.27 4.09
C LEU A 29 -11.97 -8.37 3.97
N GLU A 30 -11.76 -9.35 3.10
CA GLU A 30 -12.64 -10.52 3.02
C GLU A 30 -12.39 -11.49 4.18
N SER A 31 -11.12 -11.74 4.50
CA SER A 31 -10.73 -12.63 5.61
C SER A 31 -10.51 -11.90 6.94
N ASP A 32 -10.16 -10.62 6.88
CA ASP A 32 -9.87 -9.74 8.01
C ASP A 32 -10.60 -8.39 7.84
N PRO A 33 -11.93 -8.36 7.98
CA PRO A 33 -12.74 -7.15 7.81
C PRO A 33 -12.48 -6.09 8.89
N LEU A 34 -11.78 -6.43 9.98
CA LEU A 34 -11.44 -5.52 11.06
C LEU A 34 -10.01 -4.97 10.95
N GLU A 35 -9.26 -5.34 9.91
CA GLU A 35 -7.91 -4.84 9.62
C GLU A 35 -6.93 -5.06 10.79
N ILE A 36 -7.07 -6.19 11.49
CA ILE A 36 -6.25 -6.54 12.65
C ILE A 36 -4.86 -7.01 12.18
N ASP A 37 -4.81 -7.77 11.09
CA ASP A 37 -3.61 -8.44 10.62
C ASP A 37 -2.98 -7.70 9.44
N ASN A 38 -1.96 -6.88 9.74
CA ASN A 38 -1.12 -6.32 8.67
C ASN A 38 -0.31 -7.43 8.00
N LEU A 39 -0.59 -7.68 6.72
CA LEU A 39 0.01 -8.75 5.94
C LEU A 39 1.43 -8.42 5.42
N ILE A 40 1.87 -7.17 5.54
CA ILE A 40 3.23 -6.72 5.20
C ILE A 40 3.98 -6.18 6.42
N GLY A 41 5.22 -5.69 6.23
CA GLY A 41 6.00 -5.09 7.30
C GLY A 41 6.55 -6.10 8.31
N ARG A 42 5.92 -6.25 9.49
CA ARG A 42 6.40 -7.16 10.56
C ARG A 42 5.90 -8.60 10.41
N ASN A 43 4.99 -8.86 9.47
CA ASN A 43 4.49 -10.19 9.23
C ASN A 43 5.62 -11.14 8.78
N PRO A 44 5.82 -12.31 9.43
CA PRO A 44 6.84 -13.27 9.00
C PRO A 44 6.59 -13.81 7.58
N LYS A 45 5.33 -13.81 7.13
CA LYS A 45 4.90 -14.22 5.79
C LYS A 45 4.80 -13.07 4.78
N ARG A 46 5.27 -11.86 5.10
CA ARG A 46 5.12 -10.67 4.24
C ARG A 46 5.53 -10.86 2.78
N PHE A 47 6.52 -11.71 2.52
CA PHE A 47 6.98 -12.01 1.16
C PHE A 47 5.93 -12.74 0.31
N GLU A 48 5.04 -13.51 0.92
CA GLU A 48 3.91 -14.16 0.25
C GLU A 48 2.92 -13.11 -0.30
N TYR A 49 2.82 -11.96 0.36
CA TYR A 49 1.87 -10.89 0.01
C TYR A 49 2.48 -9.76 -0.82
N LYS A 50 3.79 -9.82 -1.12
CA LYS A 50 4.51 -8.77 -1.85
C LYS A 50 3.87 -8.47 -3.21
N THR A 51 3.56 -9.50 -4.00
CA THR A 51 2.93 -9.35 -5.31
C THR A 51 1.60 -8.61 -5.21
N GLN A 52 0.82 -8.90 -4.17
CA GLN A 52 -0.47 -8.27 -3.96
C GLN A 52 -0.33 -6.79 -3.59
N ALA A 53 0.58 -6.47 -2.67
CA ALA A 53 0.85 -5.08 -2.32
C ALA A 53 1.41 -4.26 -3.51
N GLU A 54 2.30 -4.83 -4.33
CA GLU A 54 2.79 -4.15 -5.54
C GLU A 54 1.67 -3.92 -6.57
N ARG A 55 0.71 -4.84 -6.71
CA ARG A 55 -0.47 -4.64 -7.56
C ARG A 55 -1.28 -3.44 -7.10
N LEU A 56 -1.60 -3.34 -5.80
CA LEU A 56 -2.33 -2.20 -5.26
C LEU A 56 -1.51 -0.90 -5.38
N LYS A 57 -0.20 -0.95 -5.15
CA LYS A 57 0.68 0.20 -5.36
C LYS A 57 0.64 0.68 -6.82
N SER A 58 0.61 -0.23 -7.80
CA SER A 58 0.45 0.13 -9.21
C SER A 58 -0.86 0.90 -9.44
N MET A 59 -1.98 0.43 -8.87
CA MET A 59 -3.27 1.12 -8.96
C MET A 59 -3.21 2.53 -8.35
N LEU A 60 -2.54 2.68 -7.20
CA LEU A 60 -2.32 3.98 -6.58
C LEU A 60 -1.48 4.89 -7.49
N VAL A 61 -0.39 4.38 -8.05
CA VAL A 61 0.49 5.14 -8.97
C VAL A 61 -0.26 5.60 -10.22
N ASP A 62 -1.09 4.74 -10.81
CA ASP A 62 -1.91 5.07 -11.98
C ASP A 62 -2.93 6.15 -11.65
N TRP A 63 -3.61 6.03 -10.51
CA TRP A 63 -4.55 7.05 -10.04
C TRP A 63 -3.86 8.39 -9.78
N MET A 64 -2.70 8.38 -9.11
CA MET A 64 -1.92 9.59 -8.84
C MET A 64 -1.42 10.26 -10.11
N ALA A 65 -1.05 9.48 -11.13
CA ALA A 65 -0.68 10.03 -12.43
C ALA A 65 -1.87 10.73 -13.11
N LYS A 66 -3.06 10.14 -13.02
CA LYS A 66 -4.29 10.71 -13.60
C LYS A 66 -4.70 12.05 -12.95
N VAL A 67 -4.47 12.20 -11.65
CA VAL A 67 -4.82 13.43 -10.91
C VAL A 67 -3.65 14.40 -10.77
N GLU A 68 -2.53 14.12 -11.43
CA GLU A 68 -1.30 14.93 -11.38
C GLU A 68 -0.81 15.19 -9.95
N ASP A 69 -0.89 14.18 -9.06
CA ASP A 69 -0.47 14.35 -7.66
C ASP A 69 1.05 14.66 -7.59
N PRO A 70 1.46 15.72 -6.87
CA PRO A 70 2.87 16.14 -6.79
C PRO A 70 3.78 15.09 -6.15
N ASN A 71 3.24 14.14 -5.38
CA ASN A 71 4.00 13.08 -4.71
C ASN A 71 4.17 11.83 -5.57
N LEU A 72 3.68 11.80 -6.81
CA LEU A 72 3.77 10.63 -7.70
C LEU A 72 5.20 10.06 -7.78
N LYS A 73 6.20 10.93 -7.92
CA LYS A 73 7.60 10.52 -7.99
C LYS A 73 8.05 9.82 -6.71
N SER A 74 7.67 10.36 -5.55
CA SER A 74 8.02 9.78 -4.25
C SER A 74 7.34 8.42 -4.04
N ILE A 75 6.08 8.27 -4.44
CA ILE A 75 5.36 6.99 -4.32
C ILE A 75 5.94 5.92 -5.23
N LYS A 76 6.36 6.27 -6.46
CA LYS A 76 7.07 5.33 -7.34
C LYS A 76 8.36 4.80 -6.70
N LEU A 77 9.14 5.69 -6.08
CA LEU A 77 10.43 5.36 -5.46
C LEU A 77 10.32 4.59 -4.14
N ARG A 78 9.23 4.77 -3.38
CA ARG A 78 9.03 4.08 -2.10
C ARG A 78 8.82 2.58 -2.31
N PRO A 79 9.63 1.68 -1.73
CA PRO A 79 9.42 0.24 -1.87
C PRO A 79 8.21 -0.24 -1.06
N VAL A 80 7.62 -1.37 -1.47
CA VAL A 80 6.69 -2.13 -0.62
C VAL A 80 7.49 -2.89 0.44
N ALA A 81 7.07 -2.80 1.70
CA ALA A 81 7.75 -3.34 2.88
C ALA A 81 7.51 -4.85 3.14
#